data_AF-A0A645INP0-F1
#
_entry.id   AF-A0A645INP0-F1
#
_cell.length_a   1.000
_cell.length_b   1.000
_cell.length_c   1.000
_cell.angle_alpha   90.00
_cell.angle_beta   90.00
_cell.angle_gamma   90.00
#
_symmetry.space_group_name_H-M   'P 1'
#
loop_
_entity.id
_entity.type
_entity.pdbx_description
1 polymer ?
#
loop_
_entity_poly.entity_id
_entity_poly.type
_entity_poly.pdbx_seq_one_letter_code
_entity_poly.pdbx_strand_id
1 'polypeptide(L)'
;MKFMMNGALTVGTLDGANVEMHDVLGDNNMFLFGLGAKEAAEIKPVYDPMTVYSRDEKVRRAVDQLRTGFGDGVSYEDIYSSLLSGGPGHADEYLLLIDFASYCDAQRRVGEAYGDSEKWAAMSLRNIARSGIFSADRAVREYADEIWRVRHK
;
A
#
# COMPACT_ATOMS: atom_id res chain seq x y z
N MET A 1 -1.19 -9.44 -7.87
CA MET A 1 -1.49 -10.55 -8.81
C MET A 1 -1.28 -11.95 -8.23
N LYS A 2 -0.04 -12.44 -7.99
CA LYS A 2 0.20 -13.81 -7.46
C LYS A 2 -0.57 -14.11 -6.16
N PHE A 3 -0.56 -13.17 -5.22
CA PHE A 3 -1.30 -13.25 -3.96
C PHE A 3 -2.82 -13.34 -4.16
N MET A 4 -3.38 -12.46 -4.99
CA MET A 4 -4.80 -12.48 -5.38
C MET A 4 -5.22 -13.83 -5.98
N MET A 5 -4.41 -14.40 -6.88
CA MET A 5 -4.65 -15.72 -7.48
C MET A 5 -4.69 -16.87 -6.46
N ASN A 6 -4.02 -16.68 -5.32
CA ASN A 6 -3.97 -17.65 -4.22
C ASN A 6 -4.92 -17.25 -3.06
N GLY A 7 -5.80 -16.28 -3.27
CA GLY A 7 -6.83 -15.90 -2.30
C GLY A 7 -6.36 -15.01 -1.15
N ALA A 8 -5.12 -14.49 -1.20
CA ALA A 8 -4.67 -13.49 -0.25
C ALA A 8 -5.30 -12.14 -0.58
N LEU A 9 -5.81 -11.46 0.45
CA LEU A 9 -6.43 -10.13 0.35
C LEU A 9 -5.38 -9.04 0.44
N THR A 10 -5.48 -8.03 -0.41
CA THR A 10 -4.50 -6.94 -0.49
C THR A 10 -4.82 -5.81 0.49
N VAL A 11 -3.82 -5.42 1.26
CA VAL A 11 -3.74 -4.10 1.91
C VAL A 11 -2.71 -3.29 1.13
N GLY A 12 -3.08 -2.14 0.58
CA GLY A 12 -2.17 -1.39 -0.28
C GLY A 12 -2.72 -0.04 -0.71
N THR A 13 -1.83 0.81 -1.23
CA THR A 13 -2.21 2.07 -1.88
C THR A 13 -2.83 1.83 -3.26
N LEU A 14 -3.61 2.80 -3.74
CA LEU A 14 -4.20 2.76 -5.08
C LEU A 14 -3.17 3.21 -6.13
N ASP A 15 -2.19 2.34 -6.38
CA ASP A 15 -1.09 2.55 -7.32
C ASP A 15 -0.72 1.27 -8.10
N GLY A 16 -0.14 1.44 -9.30
CA GLY A 16 0.32 0.35 -10.17
C GLY A 16 -0.75 -0.72 -10.39
N ALA A 17 -0.35 -1.99 -10.18
CA ALA A 17 -1.25 -3.14 -10.37
C ALA A 17 -2.45 -3.16 -9.39
N ASN A 18 -2.42 -2.40 -8.29
CA ASN A 18 -3.57 -2.33 -7.39
C ASN A 18 -4.74 -1.57 -8.02
N VAL A 19 -4.49 -0.65 -8.96
CA VAL A 19 -5.54 0.02 -9.74
C VAL A 19 -6.28 -0.99 -10.60
N GLU A 20 -5.55 -1.78 -11.40
CA GLU A 20 -6.16 -2.84 -12.22
C GLU A 20 -6.86 -3.91 -11.38
N MET A 21 -6.30 -4.25 -10.21
CA MET A 21 -6.95 -5.18 -9.28
C MET A 21 -8.25 -4.60 -8.70
N HIS A 22 -8.27 -3.30 -8.39
CA HIS A 22 -9.46 -2.61 -7.90
C HIS A 22 -10.57 -2.58 -8.95
N ASP A 23 -10.25 -2.35 -10.22
CA ASP A 23 -11.23 -2.36 -11.33
C ASP A 23 -12.04 -3.67 -11.40
N VAL A 24 -11.42 -4.81 -11.05
CA VAL A 24 -12.08 -6.13 -11.11
C VAL A 24 -12.62 -6.62 -9.77
N LEU A 25 -12.17 -6.04 -8.64
CA LEU A 25 -12.54 -6.46 -7.28
C LEU A 25 -13.53 -5.51 -6.59
N GLY A 26 -13.48 -4.22 -6.92
CA GLY A 26 -14.15 -3.13 -6.21
C GLY A 26 -13.69 -2.95 -4.76
N ASP A 27 -14.29 -1.98 -4.09
CA ASP A 27 -13.91 -1.54 -2.73
C ASP A 27 -14.09 -2.61 -1.64
N ASN A 28 -14.96 -3.60 -1.90
CA ASN A 28 -15.37 -4.58 -0.90
C ASN A 28 -14.43 -5.78 -0.76
N ASN A 29 -13.44 -5.94 -1.65
CA ASN A 29 -12.56 -7.11 -1.67
C ASN A 29 -11.06 -6.75 -1.60
N MET A 30 -10.75 -5.49 -1.26
CA MET A 30 -9.41 -4.96 -1.02
C MET A 30 -9.44 -3.98 0.16
N PHE A 31 -8.30 -3.79 0.82
CA PHE A 31 -8.14 -2.83 1.91
C PHE A 31 -7.22 -1.69 1.44
N LEU A 32 -7.80 -0.77 0.68
CA LEU A 32 -7.08 0.40 0.19
C LEU A 32 -6.86 1.44 1.31
N PHE A 33 -5.69 2.07 1.30
CA PHE A 33 -5.31 3.17 2.19
C PHE A 33 -4.37 4.15 1.47
N GLY A 34 -4.09 5.28 2.13
CA GLY A 34 -3.11 6.25 1.68
C GLY A 34 -3.57 7.11 0.51
N LEU A 35 -2.68 8.00 0.09
CA LEU A 35 -2.89 8.89 -1.04
C LEU A 35 -2.88 8.12 -2.37
N GLY A 36 -3.71 8.57 -3.32
CA GLY A 36 -3.56 8.17 -4.72
C GLY A 36 -2.30 8.78 -5.33
N ALA A 37 -1.76 8.15 -6.39
CA ALA A 37 -0.52 8.62 -7.03
C ALA A 37 -0.54 10.11 -7.45
N LYS A 38 -1.70 10.60 -7.89
CA LYS A 38 -1.88 12.02 -8.25
C LYS A 38 -1.83 12.94 -7.02
N GLU A 39 -2.54 12.56 -5.95
CA GLU A 39 -2.58 13.35 -4.71
C GLU A 39 -1.19 13.40 -4.05
N ALA A 40 -0.45 12.28 -4.08
CA ALA A 40 0.94 12.21 -3.64
C ALA A 40 1.85 13.17 -4.41
N ALA A 41 1.70 13.24 -5.74
CA ALA A 41 2.48 14.16 -6.58
C ALA A 41 2.13 15.64 -6.32
N GLU A 42 0.87 15.94 -6.03
CA GLU A 42 0.40 17.31 -5.73
C GLU A 42 0.81 17.79 -4.35
N ILE A 43 0.82 16.91 -3.33
CA ILE A 43 1.13 17.30 -1.96
C ILE A 43 2.63 17.36 -1.69
N LYS A 44 3.43 16.50 -2.34
CA LYS A 44 4.87 16.36 -2.07
C LYS A 44 5.67 17.68 -2.08
N PRO A 45 5.44 18.64 -3.00
CA PRO A 45 6.20 19.90 -3.01
C PRO A 45 5.93 20.82 -1.82
N VAL A 46 4.78 20.68 -1.17
CA VAL A 46 4.33 21.53 -0.05
C VAL A 46 4.24 20.77 1.27
N TYR A 47 4.60 19.49 1.25
CA TYR A 47 4.50 18.60 2.39
C TYR A 47 5.59 18.91 3.42
N ASP A 48 5.16 19.05 4.68
CA ASP A 48 6.04 19.15 5.84
C ASP A 48 5.68 18.05 6.86
N PRO A 49 6.56 17.06 7.09
CA PRO A 49 6.29 15.98 8.03
C PRO A 49 6.13 16.47 9.48
N MET A 50 6.72 17.62 9.84
CA MET A 50 6.55 18.20 11.18
C MET A 50 5.11 18.63 11.44
N THR A 51 4.38 19.02 10.40
CA THR A 51 2.95 19.34 10.50
C THR A 51 2.13 18.11 10.87
N VAL A 52 2.44 16.93 10.31
CA VAL A 52 1.75 15.68 10.65
C VAL A 52 2.17 15.19 12.04
N TYR A 53 3.47 15.16 12.31
CA TYR A 53 4.05 14.74 13.60
C TYR A 53 3.50 15.55 14.78
N SER A 54 3.29 16.86 14.60
CA SER A 54 2.76 17.72 15.68
C SER A 54 1.25 17.58 15.91
N ARG A 55 0.49 17.12 14.90
CA ARG A 55 -0.98 17.03 14.95
C ARG A 55 -1.50 15.64 15.31
N ASP A 56 -0.85 14.59 14.84
CA ASP A 56 -1.28 13.20 15.06
C ASP A 56 -0.49 12.54 16.19
N GLU A 57 -1.18 12.27 17.30
CA GLU A 57 -0.57 11.67 18.49
C GLU A 57 -0.05 10.23 18.24
N LYS A 58 -0.72 9.46 17.36
CA LYS A 58 -0.28 8.10 17.03
C LYS A 58 1.02 8.14 16.24
N VAL A 59 1.13 9.05 15.27
CA VAL A 59 2.37 9.30 14.53
C VAL A 59 3.46 9.75 15.48
N ARG A 60 3.19 10.76 16.31
CA ARG A 60 4.16 11.29 17.27
C ARG A 60 4.71 10.20 18.18
N ARG A 61 3.82 9.38 18.76
CA ARG A 61 4.20 8.26 19.63
C ARG A 61 5.05 7.23 18.90
N ALA A 62 4.70 6.86 17.67
CA ALA A 62 5.46 5.89 16.88
C ALA A 62 6.86 6.42 16.54
N VAL A 63 6.97 7.68 16.14
CA VAL A 63 8.24 8.34 15.79
C VAL A 63 9.10 8.59 17.04
N ASP A 64 8.53 9.03 18.16
CA ASP A 64 9.24 9.19 19.43
C ASP A 64 9.78 7.87 19.98
N GLN A 65 9.06 6.76 19.72
CA GLN A 65 9.53 5.42 20.10
C GLN A 65 10.81 5.04 19.35
N LEU A 66 10.95 5.42 18.07
CA LEU A 66 12.19 5.20 17.31
C LEU A 66 13.37 5.92 17.99
N ARG A 67 13.19 7.18 18.37
CA ARG A 67 14.24 7.96 19.07
C ARG A 67 14.57 7.40 20.45
N THR A 68 13.58 6.84 21.14
CA THR A 68 13.76 6.21 22.46
C THR A 68 14.46 4.84 22.36
N GLY A 69 14.27 4.12 21.25
CA GLY A 69 14.76 2.76 21.03
C GLY A 69 13.85 1.69 21.64
N PHE A 70 14.17 0.42 21.40
CA PHE A 70 13.35 -0.73 21.82
C PHE A 70 14.01 -1.62 22.89
N GLY A 71 15.07 -1.12 23.54
CA GLY A 71 15.80 -1.87 24.57
C GLY A 71 16.68 -2.99 24.03
N ASP A 72 16.93 -3.00 22.73
CA ASP A 72 17.75 -3.96 21.99
C ASP A 72 19.21 -3.50 21.80
N GLY A 73 19.56 -2.31 22.31
CA GLY A 73 20.89 -1.72 22.17
C GLY A 73 21.16 -1.12 20.78
N VAL A 74 20.15 -1.03 19.91
CA VAL A 74 20.26 -0.44 18.58
C VAL A 74 19.79 1.02 18.60
N SER A 75 20.52 1.90 17.92
CA SER A 75 20.07 3.27 17.67
C SER A 75 19.25 3.34 16.38
N TYR A 76 18.10 4.01 16.42
CA TYR A 76 17.24 4.25 15.27
C TYR A 76 17.19 5.73 14.87
N GLU A 77 18.17 6.51 15.31
CA GLU A 77 18.25 7.96 15.05
C GLU A 77 18.26 8.28 13.56
N ASP A 78 18.88 7.44 12.73
CA ASP A 78 18.91 7.62 11.28
C ASP A 78 17.50 7.54 10.66
N ILE A 79 16.64 6.64 11.16
CA ILE A 79 15.25 6.52 10.70
C ILE A 79 14.44 7.71 11.19
N TYR A 80 14.57 8.08 12.47
CA TYR A 80 13.91 9.26 13.04
C TYR A 80 14.28 10.54 12.25
N SER A 81 15.57 10.74 12.01
CA SER A 81 16.10 11.88 11.26
C SER A 81 15.64 11.87 9.80
N SER A 82 15.58 10.72 9.14
CA SER A 82 15.06 10.60 7.77
C SER A 82 13.58 11.02 7.66
N LEU A 83 12.78 10.68 8.68
CA LEU A 83 11.35 11.01 8.70
C LEU A 83 11.07 12.49 8.97
N LEU A 84 11.79 13.14 9.89
CA LEU A 84 11.47 14.50 10.32
C LEU A 84 12.37 15.59 9.74
N SER A 85 13.64 15.25 9.48
CA SER A 85 14.67 16.23 9.11
C SER A 85 15.30 15.94 7.74
N GLY A 86 15.03 14.78 7.14
CA GLY A 86 15.49 14.38 5.82
C GLY A 86 16.92 13.85 5.73
N GLY A 87 17.73 13.97 6.79
CA GLY A 87 19.14 13.60 6.72
C GLY A 87 19.83 14.27 5.52
N PRO A 88 20.49 13.53 4.61
CA PRO A 88 21.05 14.08 3.37
C PRO A 88 20.03 14.30 2.23
N GLY A 89 18.77 13.88 2.39
CA GLY A 89 17.68 14.00 1.40
C GLY A 89 16.49 14.83 1.92
N HIS A 90 15.31 14.64 1.33
CA HIS A 90 14.08 15.27 1.84
C HIS A 90 13.50 14.48 3.01
N ALA A 91 12.94 15.21 3.98
CA ALA A 91 12.23 14.63 5.10
C ALA A 91 11.00 13.87 4.62
N ASP A 92 10.88 12.61 5.04
CA ASP A 92 9.76 11.72 4.67
C ASP A 92 9.46 11.70 3.16
N GLU A 93 10.51 11.47 2.35
CA GLU A 93 10.49 11.42 0.87
C GLU A 93 9.36 10.55 0.28
N TYR A 94 8.92 9.54 1.02
CA TYR A 94 7.91 8.55 0.61
C TYR A 94 6.55 8.75 1.28
N LEU A 95 6.31 9.89 1.94
CA LEU A 95 5.00 10.27 2.49
C LEU A 95 4.47 9.26 3.53
N LEU A 96 5.35 8.66 4.32
CA LEU A 96 4.99 7.62 5.30
C LEU A 96 4.11 8.18 6.41
N LEU A 97 4.40 9.40 6.90
CA LEU A 97 3.68 9.93 8.06
C LEU A 97 2.25 10.35 7.70
N ILE A 98 2.03 10.93 6.51
CA ILE A 98 0.70 11.35 6.07
C ILE A 98 -0.22 10.15 5.79
N ASP A 99 0.32 9.03 5.30
CA ASP A 99 -0.46 7.81 5.06
C ASP A 99 -0.70 6.99 6.33
N PHE A 100 0.08 7.19 7.40
CA PHE A 100 0.09 6.35 8.60
C PHE A 100 -1.28 6.15 9.24
N ALA A 101 -2.06 7.22 9.40
CA ALA A 101 -3.39 7.14 10.01
C ALA A 101 -4.34 6.26 9.19
N SER A 102 -4.35 6.45 7.86
CA SER A 102 -5.20 5.67 6.95
C SER A 102 -4.74 4.20 6.88
N TYR A 103 -3.44 3.93 6.99
CA TYR A 103 -2.90 2.58 7.08
C TYR A 103 -3.37 1.87 8.36
N CYS A 104 -3.33 2.54 9.51
CA CYS A 104 -3.86 2.00 10.76
C CYS A 104 -5.36 1.66 10.64
N ASP A 105 -6.14 2.51 9.99
CA ASP A 105 -7.57 2.26 9.78
C ASP A 105 -7.83 1.09 8.83
N ALA A 106 -7.01 0.92 7.79
CA ALA A 106 -7.06 -0.27 6.94
C ALA A 106 -6.70 -1.54 7.71
N GLN A 107 -5.67 -1.52 8.56
CA GLN A 107 -5.31 -2.65 9.43
C GLN A 107 -6.42 -3.00 10.42
N ARG A 108 -7.12 -2.01 10.97
CA ARG A 108 -8.32 -2.26 11.80
C ARG A 108 -9.41 -2.98 11.01
N ARG A 109 -9.71 -2.51 9.80
CA ARG A 109 -10.70 -3.14 8.89
C ARG A 109 -10.31 -4.58 8.53
N VAL A 110 -9.01 -4.85 8.36
CA VAL A 110 -8.49 -6.22 8.16
C VAL A 110 -8.81 -7.08 9.37
N GLY A 111 -8.51 -6.62 10.59
CA GLY A 111 -8.80 -7.36 11.82
C GLY A 111 -10.28 -7.67 11.99
N GLU A 112 -11.15 -6.68 11.72
CA GLU A 112 -12.61 -6.86 11.75
C GLU A 112 -13.10 -7.87 10.72
N ALA A 113 -12.60 -7.79 9.48
CA ALA A 113 -12.97 -8.72 8.43
C ALA A 113 -12.45 -10.14 8.70
N TYR A 114 -11.26 -10.28 9.28
CA TYR A 114 -10.67 -11.58 9.62
C TYR A 114 -11.43 -12.29 10.75
N GLY A 115 -12.06 -11.53 11.64
CA GLY A 115 -12.95 -12.07 12.68
C GLY A 115 -14.24 -12.72 12.14
N ASP A 116 -14.64 -12.37 10.91
CA ASP A 116 -15.78 -12.95 10.19
C ASP A 116 -15.29 -13.93 9.11
N SER A 117 -15.26 -15.21 9.44
CA SER A 117 -14.69 -16.25 8.58
C SER A 117 -15.44 -16.42 7.26
N GLU A 118 -16.77 -16.25 7.24
CA GLU A 118 -17.57 -16.36 6.03
C GLU A 118 -17.30 -15.18 5.10
N LYS A 119 -17.29 -13.96 5.65
CA LYS A 119 -16.94 -12.76 4.89
C LYS A 119 -15.52 -12.85 4.33
N TRP A 120 -14.55 -13.25 5.13
CA TRP A 120 -13.16 -13.39 4.70
C TRP A 120 -13.02 -14.42 3.57
N ALA A 121 -13.65 -15.59 3.71
CA ALA A 121 -13.65 -16.63 2.68
C ALA A 121 -14.30 -16.16 1.39
N ALA A 122 -15.42 -15.42 1.47
CA ALA A 122 -16.08 -14.85 0.29
C ALA A 122 -15.20 -13.82 -0.43
N MET A 123 -14.49 -12.96 0.31
CA MET A 123 -13.53 -12.02 -0.27
C MET A 123 -12.37 -12.75 -0.95
N SER A 124 -11.83 -13.80 -0.31
CA SER A 124 -10.73 -14.61 -0.82
C SER A 124 -11.12 -15.32 -2.12
N LEU A 125 -12.29 -15.96 -2.15
CA LEU A 125 -12.79 -16.64 -3.34
C LEU A 125 -13.02 -15.67 -4.50
N ARG A 126 -13.54 -14.46 -4.24
CA ARG A 126 -13.69 -13.42 -5.27
C ARG A 126 -12.34 -12.96 -5.83
N ASN A 127 -11.31 -12.83 -4.98
CA ASN A 127 -9.95 -12.55 -5.42
C ASN A 127 -9.45 -13.62 -6.41
N ILE A 128 -9.60 -14.90 -6.07
CA ILE A 128 -9.23 -16.00 -6.96
C ILE A 128 -10.02 -15.94 -8.27
N ALA A 129 -11.36 -15.85 -8.18
CA ALA A 129 -12.26 -15.92 -9.33
C ALA A 129 -12.08 -14.74 -10.32
N ARG A 130 -11.65 -13.56 -9.85
CA ARG A 130 -11.43 -12.37 -10.69
C ARG A 130 -9.99 -12.22 -11.19
N SER A 131 -9.09 -13.11 -10.79
CA SER A 131 -7.65 -12.96 -11.07
C SER A 131 -7.22 -13.37 -12.49
N GLY A 132 -8.09 -14.02 -13.27
CA GLY A 132 -7.74 -14.58 -14.59
C GLY A 132 -7.23 -13.55 -15.60
N ILE A 133 -7.64 -12.28 -15.47
CA ILE A 133 -7.17 -11.19 -16.33
C ILE A 133 -5.64 -10.99 -16.20
N PHE A 134 -5.05 -11.33 -15.05
CA PHE A 134 -3.63 -11.15 -14.76
C PHE A 134 -2.74 -12.31 -15.23
N SER A 135 -3.26 -13.20 -16.10
CA SER A 135 -2.45 -14.27 -16.69
C SER A 135 -1.35 -13.71 -17.60
N ALA A 136 -0.14 -14.26 -17.50
CA ALA A 136 0.95 -13.94 -18.42
C ALA A 136 0.59 -14.28 -19.87
N ASP A 137 -0.25 -15.30 -20.09
CA ASP A 137 -0.72 -15.69 -21.43
C ASP A 137 -1.47 -14.55 -22.13
N ARG A 138 -2.24 -13.75 -21.36
CA ARG A 138 -2.93 -12.55 -21.87
C ARG A 138 -1.90 -11.53 -22.36
N ALA A 139 -0.93 -11.21 -21.52
CA ALA A 139 0.10 -10.22 -21.85
C ALA A 139 0.94 -10.67 -23.06
N VAL A 140 1.38 -11.94 -23.10
CA VAL A 140 2.14 -12.47 -24.25
C VAL A 140 1.34 -12.41 -25.55
N ARG A 141 0.03 -12.69 -25.50
CA ARG A 141 -0.88 -12.56 -26.64
C ARG A 141 -0.97 -11.12 -27.14
N GLU A 142 -1.22 -10.16 -26.24
CA GLU A 142 -1.29 -8.73 -26.57
C GLU A 142 0.02 -8.23 -27.21
N TYR A 143 1.18 -8.61 -26.66
CA TYR A 143 2.48 -8.29 -27.26
C TYR A 143 2.67 -8.92 -28.64
N ALA A 144 2.26 -10.18 -28.81
CA ALA A 144 2.38 -10.88 -30.08
C ALA A 144 1.54 -10.25 -31.19
N ASP A 145 0.33 -9.79 -30.86
CA ASP A 145 -0.60 -9.13 -31.79
C ASP A 145 -0.19 -7.68 -32.10
N GLU A 146 0.07 -6.88 -31.06
CA GLU A 146 0.17 -5.42 -31.20
C GLU A 146 1.59 -4.93 -31.49
N ILE A 147 2.61 -5.63 -30.98
CA ILE A 147 4.00 -5.16 -31.02
C ILE A 147 4.85 -6.05 -31.93
N TRP A 148 4.95 -7.35 -31.65
CA TRP A 148 5.85 -8.26 -32.37
C TRP A 148 5.31 -8.68 -33.73
N ARG A 149 3.97 -8.69 -33.89
CA ARG A 149 3.27 -9.12 -35.10
C ARG A 149 3.65 -10.54 -35.54
N VAL A 150 3.66 -11.46 -34.58
CA VAL A 150 4.00 -12.88 -34.80
C VAL A 150 2.77 -13.78 -34.65
N ARG A 151 2.69 -14.82 -35.48
CA ARG A 151 1.61 -15.82 -35.36
C ARG A 151 1.81 -16.67 -34.11
N HIS A 152 0.75 -16.80 -33.34
CA HIS A 152 0.69 -17.66 -32.15
C HIS A 152 -0.66 -18.41 -32.14
N LYS A 153 -0.75 -19.47 -31.31
CA LYS A 153 -1.95 -20.31 -31.15
C LYS A 153 -2.47 -20.18 -29.74
#